data_AF-A0A7V9NC56-F1
#
_entry.id   AF-A0A7V9NC56-F1
#
_cell.length_a   1.000
_cell.length_b   1.000
_cell.length_c   1.000
_cell.angle_alpha   90.00
_cell.angle_beta   90.00
_cell.angle_gamma   90.00
#
_symmetry.space_group_name_H-M   'P 1'
#
loop_
_entity.id
_entity.type
_entity.pdbx_description
1 polymer ?
#
loop_
_entity_poly.entity_id
_entity_poly.type
_entity_poly.pdbx_seq_one_letter_code
_entity_poly.pdbx_strand_id
1 'polypeptide(L)'
;MTESPYWNPRHETMSRAEIEALQVRKLRKLLDWTEAQVPYHSKRLQDAGVTADSINSLDDLRRIPFMTREEWMDGQLEQPPYGPILAAPEES
;
A
#
# COMPACT_ATOMS: atom_id res chain seq x y z
N MET A 1 -6.29 -24.63 29.57
CA MET A 1 -6.26 -23.81 28.34
C MET A 1 -5.00 -24.18 27.62
N THR A 2 -5.09 -24.70 26.40
CA THR A 2 -3.90 -25.07 25.62
C THR A 2 -3.22 -23.78 25.20
N GLU A 3 -2.02 -23.51 25.73
CA GLU A 3 -1.23 -22.37 25.29
C GLU A 3 -0.85 -22.57 23.82
N SER A 4 -1.21 -21.59 22.99
CA SER A 4 -0.83 -21.60 21.57
C SER A 4 0.63 -21.13 21.44
N PRO A 5 1.46 -21.77 20.61
CA PRO A 5 2.83 -21.31 20.35
C PRO A 5 2.87 -20.03 19.50
N TYR A 6 1.73 -19.60 18.94
CA TYR A 6 1.59 -18.42 18.08
C TYR A 6 1.01 -17.23 18.84
N TRP A 7 1.53 -16.03 18.61
CA TRP A 7 1.05 -14.78 19.22
C TRP A 7 -0.32 -14.36 18.65
N ASN A 8 -0.49 -14.51 17.34
CA ASN A 8 -1.74 -14.29 16.62
C ASN A 8 -2.09 -15.55 15.81
N PRO A 9 -2.61 -16.60 16.47
CA PRO A 9 -2.86 -17.89 15.83
C PRO A 9 -3.75 -17.74 14.59
N ARG A 10 -4.76 -16.86 14.65
CA ARG A 10 -5.67 -16.60 13.55
C ARG A 10 -4.97 -16.17 12.26
N HIS A 11 -3.92 -15.37 12.31
CA HIS A 11 -3.20 -14.91 11.12
C HIS A 11 -1.96 -15.75 10.81
N GLU A 12 -1.30 -16.27 11.86
CA GLU A 12 -0.06 -17.05 11.73
C GLU A 12 -0.31 -18.46 11.20
N THR A 13 -1.53 -19.00 11.33
CA THR A 13 -1.88 -20.35 10.87
C THR A 13 -2.89 -20.39 9.72
N MET A 14 -3.20 -19.25 9.09
CA MET A 14 -4.09 -19.21 7.92
C MET A 14 -3.55 -20.06 6.77
N SER A 15 -4.44 -20.66 6.00
CA SER A 15 -4.06 -21.31 4.74
C SER A 15 -3.52 -20.28 3.74
N ARG A 16 -2.74 -20.74 2.75
CA ARG A 16 -2.21 -19.86 1.69
C ARG A 16 -3.31 -19.07 0.97
N ALA A 17 -4.42 -19.74 0.62
CA ALA A 17 -5.53 -19.12 -0.08
C ALA A 17 -6.20 -18.02 0.76
N GLU A 18 -6.35 -18.23 2.07
CA GLU A 18 -6.93 -17.21 2.96
C GLU A 18 -5.99 -16.00 3.13
N ILE A 19 -4.68 -16.23 3.18
CA ILE A 19 -3.67 -15.16 3.23
C ILE A 19 -3.74 -14.31 1.96
N GLU A 20 -3.77 -14.93 0.78
CA GLU A 20 -3.83 -14.22 -0.50
C GLU A 20 -5.12 -13.40 -0.62
N ALA A 21 -6.26 -13.99 -0.27
CA ALA A 21 -7.54 -13.27 -0.25
C ALA A 21 -7.54 -12.09 0.74
N LEU A 22 -6.89 -12.24 1.90
CA LEU A 22 -6.70 -11.15 2.87
C LEU A 22 -5.79 -10.05 2.31
N GLN A 23 -4.69 -10.41 1.65
CA GLN A 23 -3.74 -9.46 1.06
C GLN A 23 -4.39 -8.67 -0.08
N VAL A 24 -5.12 -9.32 -0.98
CA VAL A 24 -5.86 -8.63 -2.06
C VAL A 24 -6.88 -7.64 -1.47
N ARG A 25 -7.67 -8.06 -0.48
CA ARG A 25 -8.62 -7.17 0.19
C ARG A 25 -7.95 -5.96 0.85
N LYS A 26 -6.82 -6.17 1.53
CA LYS A 26 -6.05 -5.09 2.15
C LYS A 26 -5.44 -4.15 1.12
N LEU A 27 -4.92 -4.69 0.01
CA LEU A 27 -4.34 -3.92 -1.07
C LEU A 27 -5.38 -3.02 -1.73
N ARG A 28 -6.58 -3.53 -2.06
CA ARG A 28 -7.68 -2.72 -2.58
C ARG A 28 -8.01 -1.54 -1.66
N LYS A 29 -8.20 -1.82 -0.37
CA LYS A 29 -8.48 -0.79 0.64
C LYS A 29 -7.36 0.26 0.74
N LEU A 30 -6.10 -0.18 0.62
CA LEU A 30 -4.95 0.72 0.62
C LEU A 30 -4.97 1.63 -0.61
N LEU A 31 -5.22 1.09 -1.80
CA LEU A 31 -5.29 1.88 -3.03
C LEU A 31 -6.42 2.90 -2.98
N ASP A 32 -7.61 2.52 -2.52
CA ASP A 32 -8.74 3.46 -2.33
C ASP A 32 -8.35 4.63 -1.42
N TRP A 33 -7.70 4.31 -0.29
CA TRP A 33 -7.25 5.32 0.66
C TRP A 33 -6.14 6.21 0.09
N THR A 34 -5.17 5.61 -0.61
CA THR A 34 -4.06 6.33 -1.25
C THR A 34 -4.56 7.28 -2.33
N GLU A 35 -5.51 6.85 -3.16
CA GLU A 35 -6.14 7.69 -4.18
C GLU A 35 -6.79 8.92 -3.56
N ALA A 36 -7.46 8.75 -2.40
CA ALA A 36 -8.17 9.81 -1.70
C ALA A 36 -7.29 10.73 -0.84
N GLN A 37 -6.17 10.24 -0.31
CA GLN A 37 -5.40 10.96 0.72
C GLN A 37 -3.98 11.36 0.30
N VAL A 38 -3.41 10.75 -0.74
CA VAL A 38 -1.99 10.93 -1.06
C VAL A 38 -1.83 11.37 -2.52
N PRO A 39 -1.87 12.69 -2.80
CA PRO A 39 -1.89 13.22 -4.17
C PRO A 39 -0.75 12.69 -5.05
N TYR A 40 0.47 12.58 -4.51
CA TYR A 40 1.63 12.09 -5.23
C TYR A 40 1.46 10.64 -5.72
N HIS A 41 1.07 9.73 -4.84
CA HIS A 41 0.87 8.32 -5.21
C HIS A 41 -0.41 8.13 -6.03
N SER A 42 -1.46 8.90 -5.74
CA SER A 42 -2.70 8.91 -6.53
C SER A 42 -2.41 9.19 -8.00
N LYS A 43 -1.62 10.24 -8.29
CA LYS A 43 -1.20 10.55 -9.66
C LYS A 43 -0.43 9.40 -10.31
N ARG A 44 0.53 8.79 -9.62
CA ARG A 44 1.33 7.67 -10.17
C ARG A 44 0.48 6.45 -10.48
N LEU A 45 -0.53 6.15 -9.65
CA LEU A 45 -1.47 5.05 -9.87
C LEU A 45 -2.38 5.33 -11.06
N GLN A 46 -2.90 6.56 -11.18
CA GLN A 46 -3.71 6.99 -12.33
C GLN A 46 -2.93 6.93 -13.65
N ASP A 47 -1.69 7.43 -13.66
CA ASP A 47 -0.81 7.39 -14.84
C ASP A 47 -0.51 5.93 -15.27
N ALA A 48 -0.54 4.98 -14.33
CA ALA A 48 -0.39 3.54 -14.58
C ALA A 48 -1.71 2.80 -14.85
N GLY A 49 -2.86 3.49 -14.81
CA GLY A 49 -4.19 2.88 -14.97
C GLY A 49 -4.52 1.85 -13.89
N VAL A 50 -4.03 2.07 -12.67
CA VAL A 50 -4.29 1.19 -11.51
C VAL A 50 -5.30 1.84 -10.59
N THR A 51 -6.41 1.15 -10.37
CA THR A 51 -7.43 1.46 -9.36
C THR A 51 -7.63 0.26 -8.43
N ALA A 52 -8.30 0.45 -7.28
CA ALA A 52 -8.60 -0.66 -6.38
C ALA A 52 -9.40 -1.77 -7.06
N ASP A 53 -10.40 -1.41 -7.88
CA ASP A 53 -11.21 -2.37 -8.63
C ASP A 53 -10.40 -3.14 -9.68
N SER A 54 -9.27 -2.58 -10.13
CA SER A 54 -8.40 -3.22 -11.11
C SER A 54 -7.52 -4.33 -10.53
N ILE A 55 -7.45 -4.49 -9.20
CA ILE A 55 -6.67 -5.53 -8.52
C ILE A 55 -7.55 -6.74 -8.30
N ASN A 56 -7.24 -7.89 -8.90
CA ASN A 56 -7.97 -9.15 -8.71
C ASN A 56 -7.12 -10.25 -8.08
N SER A 57 -5.80 -10.16 -8.21
CA SER A 57 -4.86 -11.07 -7.56
C SER A 57 -3.59 -10.33 -7.14
N LEU A 58 -2.68 -11.04 -6.47
CA LEU A 58 -1.35 -10.49 -6.16
C LEU A 58 -0.49 -10.28 -7.41
N ASP A 59 -0.82 -10.90 -8.55
CA ASP A 59 -0.08 -10.71 -9.79
C ASP A 59 -0.22 -9.28 -10.35
N ASP A 60 -1.33 -8.60 -10.01
CA ASP A 60 -1.58 -7.22 -10.39
C ASP A 60 -0.62 -6.22 -9.73
N LEU A 61 0.11 -6.63 -8.68
CA LEU A 61 1.17 -5.81 -8.08
C LEU A 61 2.22 -5.35 -9.10
N ARG A 62 2.45 -6.13 -10.16
CA ARG A 62 3.42 -5.79 -11.23
C ARG A 62 3.03 -4.54 -12.02
N ARG A 63 1.76 -4.10 -11.94
CA ARG A 63 1.25 -2.89 -12.60
C ARG A 63 1.48 -1.64 -11.76
N ILE A 64 1.77 -1.79 -10.46
CA ILE A 64 2.01 -0.66 -9.56
C ILE A 64 3.44 -0.15 -9.77
N PRO A 65 3.64 1.13 -10.11
CA PRO A 65 4.98 1.71 -10.26
C PRO A 65 5.76 1.64 -8.94
N PHE A 66 7.01 1.18 -9.01
CA PHE A 66 7.93 1.24 -7.88
C PHE A 66 8.40 2.68 -7.65
N MET A 67 8.46 3.09 -6.39
CA MET A 67 9.14 4.32 -5.98
C MET A 67 10.64 4.03 -5.79
N THR A 68 11.50 4.85 -6.39
CA THR A 68 12.95 4.74 -6.18
C THR A 68 13.43 5.64 -5.05
N ARG A 69 14.65 5.38 -4.59
CA ARG A 69 15.29 6.22 -3.56
C ARG A 69 15.57 7.62 -4.10
N GLU A 70 15.99 7.71 -5.37
CA GLU A 70 16.28 8.97 -6.05
C GLU A 70 15.02 9.84 -6.14
N GLU A 71 13.91 9.28 -6.62
CA GLU A 71 12.62 9.98 -6.68
C GLU A 71 12.18 10.51 -5.31
N TRP A 72 12.37 9.71 -4.26
CA TRP A 72 12.04 10.11 -2.90
C TRP A 72 12.92 11.26 -2.40
N MET A 73 14.24 11.18 -2.62
CA MET A 73 15.18 12.21 -2.19
C MET A 73 14.98 13.53 -2.94
N ASP A 74 14.77 13.47 -4.25
CA ASP A 74 14.50 14.66 -5.05
C ASP A 74 13.24 15.36 -4.56
N GLY A 75 12.17 14.60 -4.30
CA GLY A 75 10.94 15.14 -3.72
C GLY A 75 11.14 15.80 -2.34
N GLN A 76 12.02 15.25 -1.49
CA GLN A 76 12.33 15.88 -0.19
C GLN A 76 13.13 17.18 -0.33
N LEU A 77 14.06 17.26 -1.30
CA LEU A 77 14.81 18.48 -1.57
C LEU A 77 13.91 19.57 -2.17
N GLU A 78 12.96 19.18 -3.02
CA GLU A 78 11.97 20.10 -3.61
C GLU A 78 10.97 20.63 -2.58
N GLN A 79 10.48 19.77 -1.68
CA GLN A 79 9.44 20.11 -0.70
C GLN A 79 9.81 19.62 0.72
N PRO A 80 10.70 20.33 1.43
CA PRO A 80 11.08 19.95 2.80
C PRO A 80 9.92 20.08 3.80
N PRO A 81 9.90 19.28 4.89
CA PRO A 81 10.88 18.28 5.27
C PRO A 81 10.55 16.85 4.79
N TYR A 82 9.31 16.59 4.37
CA TYR A 82 8.82 15.23 4.10
C TYR A 82 8.65 14.91 2.61
N GLY A 83 8.79 15.90 1.73
CA GLY A 83 8.52 15.76 0.32
C GLY A 83 7.02 15.68 0.01
N PRO A 84 6.65 15.52 -1.27
CA PRO A 84 5.25 15.44 -1.71
C PRO A 84 4.55 14.12 -1.32
N ILE A 85 5.26 13.20 -0.67
CA ILE A 85 4.78 11.84 -0.35
C ILE A 85 4.03 11.76 0.99
N LEU A 86 3.93 12.87 1.73
CA LEU A 86 3.32 12.89 3.04
C LEU A 86 1.83 12.51 2.93
N ALA A 87 1.45 11.44 3.64
CA ALA A 87 0.10 10.89 3.60
C ALA A 87 -0.77 11.30 4.80
N ALA A 88 -0.15 11.91 5.81
CA ALA A 88 -0.83 12.47 6.97
C ALA A 88 -0.86 14.01 6.88
N PRO A 89 -1.80 14.69 7.53
CA PRO A 89 -1.72 16.14 7.68
C PRO A 89 -0.42 16.54 8.39
N GLU A 90 0.20 17.65 7.99
CA GLU A 90 1.42 18.17 8.63
C GLU A 90 1.19 18.54 10.11
N GLU A 91 -0.05 18.86 10.48
CA GLU A 91 -0.49 19.13 11.83
C GLU A 91 -1.17 17.88 12.41
N SER A 92 -0.42 17.02 13.09
CA SER A 92 -0.94 15.88 13.89
C SER A 92 -0.33 15.86 15.29
#